data_AF-A0A4C1ZJE8-F1
#
_entry.id   AF-A0A4C1ZJE8-F1
#
_cell.length_a   1.000
_cell.length_b   1.000
_cell.length_c   1.000
_cell.angle_alpha   90.00
_cell.angle_beta   90.00
_cell.angle_gamma   90.00
#
_symmetry.space_group_name_H-M   'P 1'
#
loop_
_entity.id
_entity.type
_entity.pdbx_description
1 polymer ?
#
loop_
_entity_poly.entity_id
_entity_poly.type
_entity_poly.pdbx_seq_one_letter_code
_entity_poly.pdbx_strand_id
1 'polypeptide(L)'
;MGEVTKCFFPRVEQAYWVLRQMEMTSKMAQTLTGHDGFAQYLHRIKLKDSPYCACDPAIIQDMQHVLLECPMFLRDCVTLETENGVVFEKQNFMEIMKDGISRVKFLRFCDKVVNQCTKLNKN
;
A
#
# COMPACT_ATOMS: atom_id res chain seq x y z
N MET A 1 -8.84 11.68 3.11
CA MET A 1 -8.35 11.59 1.72
C MET A 1 -6.84 11.81 1.57
N GLY A 2 -6.07 12.04 2.65
CA GLY A 2 -4.62 12.26 2.56
C GLY A 2 -3.75 11.47 3.53
N GLU A 3 -4.32 10.59 4.37
CA GLU A 3 -3.52 9.81 5.34
C GLU A 3 -2.61 8.79 4.65
N VAL A 4 -3.14 8.07 3.65
CA VAL A 4 -2.35 7.09 2.87
C VAL A 4 -1.22 7.78 2.11
N THR A 5 -1.50 8.91 1.45
CA THR A 5 -0.47 9.69 0.74
C THR A 5 0.62 10.20 1.68
N LYS A 6 0.27 10.59 2.91
CA LYS A 6 1.24 11.03 3.93
C LYS A 6 2.16 9.90 4.42
N CYS A 7 1.73 8.64 4.34
CA CYS A 7 2.61 7.50 4.65
C CYS A 7 3.79 7.38 3.66
N PHE A 8 3.56 7.71 2.38
CA PHE A 8 4.62 7.70 1.37
C PHE A 8 5.37 9.01 1.27
N PHE A 9 4.65 10.12 1.44
CA PHE A 9 5.13 11.46 1.18
C PHE A 9 4.74 12.40 2.34
N PRO A 10 5.46 12.36 3.46
CA PRO A 10 5.21 13.26 4.59
C PRO A 10 5.49 14.73 4.23
N ARG A 11 6.25 15.03 3.16
CA ARG A 11 6.45 16.39 2.64
C ARG A 11 6.10 16.48 1.14
N VAL A 12 5.43 17.57 0.77
CA VAL A 12 4.94 17.81 -0.60
C VAL A 12 6.09 17.90 -1.62
N GLU A 13 7.21 18.55 -1.26
CA GLU A 13 8.38 18.69 -2.14
C GLU A 13 8.96 17.32 -2.54
N GLN A 14 9.00 16.38 -1.60
CA GLN A 14 9.50 15.03 -1.82
C GLN A 14 8.54 14.22 -2.69
N ALA A 15 7.23 14.38 -2.47
CA ALA A 15 6.21 13.82 -3.35
C ALA A 15 6.45 14.28 -4.79
N TYR A 16 6.56 15.59 -5.00
CA TYR A 16 6.74 16.17 -6.32
C TYR A 16 7.98 15.62 -7.04
N TRP A 17 9.10 15.53 -6.34
CA TRP A 17 10.34 14.99 -6.90
C TRP A 17 10.20 13.52 -7.31
N VAL A 18 9.69 12.65 -6.42
CA VAL A 18 9.52 11.22 -6.72
C VAL A 18 8.51 10.99 -7.85
N LEU A 19 7.37 11.69 -7.79
CA LEU A 19 6.28 11.54 -8.76
C LEU A 19 6.71 11.94 -10.18
N ARG A 20 7.65 12.89 -10.32
CA ARG A 20 8.23 13.26 -11.63
C ARG A 20 9.17 12.21 -12.22
N GLN A 21 9.70 11.30 -11.40
CA GLN A 21 10.66 10.27 -11.79
C GLN A 21 9.99 8.94 -12.14
N MET A 22 8.66 8.93 -12.26
CA MET A 22 7.88 7.73 -12.54
C MET A 22 6.74 8.05 -13.50
N GLU A 23 6.43 7.12 -14.39
CA GLU A 23 5.20 7.18 -15.16
C GLU A 23 4.03 6.82 -14.23
N MET A 24 3.13 7.77 -13.99
CA MET A 24 1.99 7.56 -13.11
C MET A 24 0.90 6.77 -13.84
N THR A 25 0.68 5.53 -13.43
CA THR A 25 -0.49 4.77 -13.88
C THR A 25 -1.71 5.08 -13.01
N SER A 26 -2.91 4.88 -13.55
CA SER A 26 -4.17 5.08 -12.81
C SER A 26 -4.22 4.26 -11.52
N LYS A 27 -3.73 3.02 -11.56
CA LYS A 27 -3.73 2.10 -10.42
C LYS A 27 -2.76 2.51 -9.32
N MET A 28 -1.59 3.04 -9.70
CA MET A 28 -0.64 3.62 -8.76
C MET A 28 -1.22 4.85 -8.08
N ALA A 29 -1.88 5.72 -8.85
CA ALA A 29 -2.56 6.90 -8.30
C ALA A 29 -3.65 6.49 -7.30
N GLN A 30 -4.46 5.48 -7.63
CA GLN A 30 -5.48 4.95 -6.71
C GLN A 30 -4.85 4.41 -5.42
N THR A 31 -3.79 3.62 -5.53
CA THR A 31 -3.08 3.06 -4.37
C THR A 31 -2.49 4.16 -3.49
N LEU A 32 -1.78 5.14 -4.08
CA LEU A 32 -1.14 6.24 -3.34
C LEU A 32 -2.15 7.20 -2.68
N THR A 33 -3.39 7.21 -3.16
CA THR A 33 -4.47 8.06 -2.63
C THR A 33 -5.46 7.30 -1.74
N GLY A 34 -5.26 6.00 -1.53
CA GLY A 34 -6.15 5.17 -0.72
C GLY A 34 -7.54 4.98 -1.34
N HIS A 35 -7.60 4.86 -2.67
CA HIS A 35 -8.78 4.47 -3.46
C HIS A 35 -8.63 3.04 -3.99
N ASP A 36 -7.95 2.20 -3.22
CA ASP A 36 -7.65 0.80 -3.54
C ASP A 36 -8.79 -0.15 -3.14
N GLY A 37 -8.57 -1.46 -3.32
CA GLY A 37 -9.56 -2.48 -2.98
C GLY A 37 -9.59 -2.90 -1.51
N PHE A 38 -9.05 -2.12 -0.57
CA PHE A 38 -9.07 -2.47 0.84
C PHE A 38 -10.44 -2.24 1.48
N ALA A 39 -10.78 -3.06 2.47
CA ALA A 39 -12.09 -3.05 3.12
C ALA A 39 -12.41 -1.68 3.74
N GLN A 40 -11.42 -0.97 4.30
CA GLN A 40 -11.60 0.38 4.83
C GLN A 40 -12.16 1.34 3.76
N TYR A 41 -11.55 1.35 2.57
CA TYR A 41 -11.99 2.22 1.48
C TYR A 41 -13.35 1.79 0.95
N LEU A 42 -13.53 0.48 0.66
CA LEU A 42 -14.78 -0.06 0.14
C LEU A 42 -15.97 0.19 1.07
N HIS A 43 -15.77 0.05 2.38
CA HIS A 43 -16.77 0.40 3.38
C HIS A 43 -17.10 1.89 3.39
N ARG A 44 -16.09 2.77 3.28
CA ARG A 44 -16.30 4.23 3.20
C ARG A 44 -17.18 4.63 2.01
N ILE A 45 -17.07 3.94 0.88
CA ILE A 45 -17.90 4.17 -0.32
C ILE A 45 -19.13 3.25 -0.40
N LYS A 46 -19.46 2.54 0.67
CA LYS A 46 -20.65 1.67 0.79
C LYS A 46 -20.68 0.50 -0.21
N LEU A 47 -19.52 0.00 -0.63
CA LEU A 47 -19.38 -1.22 -1.45
C LEU A 47 -19.07 -2.48 -0.63
N LYS A 48 -18.83 -2.34 0.68
CA LYS A 48 -18.61 -3.45 1.62
C LYS A 48 -19.25 -3.11 2.96
N ASP A 49 -19.83 -4.10 3.63
CA ASP A 49 -20.56 -3.88 4.90
C ASP A 49 -19.64 -3.65 6.11
N SER A 50 -18.36 -4.01 6.00
CA SER A 50 -17.40 -3.93 7.09
C SER A 50 -16.04 -3.42 6.62
N PRO A 51 -15.35 -2.58 7.41
CA PRO A 51 -13.98 -2.13 7.13
C PRO A 51 -12.91 -3.14 7.58
N TYR A 52 -13.29 -4.25 8.20
CA TYR A 52 -12.35 -5.14 8.87
C TYR A 52 -11.64 -6.11 7.92
N CYS A 53 -10.43 -6.50 8.30
CA CYS A 53 -9.60 -7.42 7.57
C CYS A 53 -10.08 -8.87 7.77
N ALA A 54 -9.92 -9.70 6.74
CA ALA A 54 -10.25 -11.12 6.85
C ALA A 54 -9.35 -11.89 7.84
N CYS A 55 -8.16 -11.36 8.16
CA CYS A 55 -7.27 -12.00 9.14
C CYS A 55 -7.73 -11.80 10.59
N ASP A 56 -8.44 -10.71 10.88
CA ASP A 56 -8.92 -10.36 12.21
C ASP A 56 -10.12 -9.40 12.09
N PRO A 57 -11.31 -9.79 12.58
CA PRO A 57 -12.52 -8.97 12.51
C PRO A 57 -12.49 -7.72 13.41
N ALA A 58 -11.46 -7.52 14.23
CA ALA A 58 -11.26 -6.31 15.03
C ALA A 58 -10.29 -5.30 14.38
N ILE A 59 -9.57 -5.70 13.33
CA ILE A 59 -8.55 -4.85 12.71
C ILE A 59 -9.07 -4.28 11.39
N ILE A 60 -8.95 -2.96 11.22
CA ILE A 60 -9.30 -2.28 9.96
C ILE A 60 -8.32 -2.71 8.88
N GLN A 61 -8.83 -3.09 7.71
CA GLN A 61 -7.99 -3.35 6.56
C GLN A 61 -7.61 -2.03 5.88
N ASP A 62 -6.53 -1.43 6.34
CA ASP A 62 -5.88 -0.29 5.69
C ASP A 62 -4.51 -0.69 5.13
N MET A 63 -3.87 0.25 4.44
CA MET A 63 -2.57 0.02 3.82
C MET A 63 -1.46 -0.31 4.83
N GLN A 64 -1.47 0.34 6.00
CA GLN A 64 -0.45 0.11 7.01
C GLN A 64 -0.56 -1.32 7.53
N HIS A 65 -1.75 -1.72 7.93
CA HIS A 65 -2.02 -3.07 8.38
C HIS A 65 -1.62 -4.08 7.31
N VAL A 66 -2.11 -3.90 6.07
CA VAL A 66 -1.89 -4.85 4.99
C VAL A 66 -0.41 -5.03 4.63
N LEU A 67 0.38 -3.95 4.63
CA LEU A 67 1.79 -4.01 4.24
C LEU A 67 2.74 -4.37 5.39
N LEU A 68 2.40 -4.03 6.63
CA LEU A 68 3.35 -4.11 7.76
C LEU A 68 2.96 -5.13 8.83
N GLU A 69 1.67 -5.44 8.98
CA GLU A 69 1.15 -6.16 10.16
C GLU A 69 0.34 -7.41 9.77
N CYS A 70 -0.21 -7.44 8.56
CA CYS A 70 -1.17 -8.44 8.15
C CYS A 70 -0.50 -9.80 7.93
N PRO A 71 -0.88 -10.84 8.71
CA PRO A 71 -0.24 -12.15 8.62
C PRO A 71 -0.46 -12.82 7.26
N MET A 72 -1.51 -12.43 6.52
CA MET A 72 -1.76 -12.94 5.16
C MET A 72 -0.68 -12.54 4.15
N PHE A 73 0.01 -11.41 4.38
CA PHE A 73 1.02 -10.87 3.45
C PHE A 73 2.44 -10.91 4.01
N LEU A 74 2.62 -11.26 5.29
CA LEU A 74 3.91 -11.28 5.97
C LEU A 74 4.99 -12.06 5.20
N ARG A 75 4.64 -13.21 4.60
CA ARG A 75 5.59 -13.99 3.77
C ARG A 75 6.03 -13.22 2.53
N ASP A 76 5.09 -12.57 1.85
CA ASP A 76 5.39 -11.78 0.66
C ASP A 76 6.22 -10.54 1.02
N CYS A 77 5.97 -9.92 2.18
CA CYS A 77 6.79 -8.84 2.73
C CYS A 77 8.23 -9.30 2.95
N VAL A 78 8.46 -10.36 3.73
CA VAL A 78 9.80 -10.90 4.04
C VAL A 78 10.57 -11.26 2.76
N THR A 79 9.87 -11.81 1.77
CA THR A 79 10.48 -12.16 0.47
C THR A 79 10.99 -10.90 -0.22
N LEU A 80 10.16 -9.85 -0.27
CA LEU A 80 10.51 -8.59 -0.90
C LEU A 80 11.60 -7.83 -0.13
N GLU A 81 11.61 -7.91 1.19
CA GLU A 81 12.69 -7.34 2.02
C GLU A 81 14.02 -8.00 1.71
N THR A 82 14.02 -9.34 1.58
CA THR A 82 15.21 -10.13 1.23
C THR A 82 15.70 -9.81 -0.19
N GLU A 83 14.79 -9.65 -1.16
CA GLU A 83 15.13 -9.33 -2.55
C GLU A 83 15.62 -7.89 -2.75
N ASN A 84 15.30 -6.98 -1.84
CA ASN A 84 15.64 -5.56 -1.93
C ASN A 84 16.75 -5.14 -0.97
N GLY A 85 17.02 -5.93 0.06
CA GLY A 85 17.86 -5.51 1.18
C GLY A 85 17.24 -4.35 1.96
N VAL A 86 15.91 -4.18 1.92
CA VAL A 86 15.20 -3.09 2.60
C VAL A 86 14.10 -3.65 3.47
N VAL A 87 14.09 -3.27 4.76
CA VAL A 87 13.02 -3.62 5.70
C VAL A 87 11.85 -2.67 5.51
N PHE A 88 10.64 -3.21 5.36
CA PHE A 88 9.41 -2.43 5.28
C PHE A 88 9.02 -1.99 6.68
N GLU A 89 9.40 -0.76 7.01
CA GLU A 89 8.86 -0.05 8.16
C GLU A 89 8.18 1.23 7.68
N LYS A 90 7.20 1.72 8.46
CA LYS A 90 6.46 2.96 8.17
C LYS A 90 7.38 4.15 7.89
N GLN A 91 8.55 4.15 8.50
CA GLN A 91 9.58 5.18 8.42
C GLN A 91 10.44 5.06 7.14
N ASN A 92 10.48 3.89 6.50
CA ASN A 92 11.35 3.61 5.36
C ASN A 92 10.66 3.79 4.00
N PHE A 93 9.33 3.97 3.96
CA PHE A 93 8.60 4.13 2.69
C PHE A 93 9.15 5.25 1.82
N MET A 94 9.58 6.36 2.43
CA MET A 94 10.17 7.45 1.66
C MET A 94 11.52 7.07 1.04
N GLU A 95 12.37 6.38 1.77
CA GLU A 95 13.69 5.96 1.28
C GLU A 95 13.55 4.98 0.12
N ILE A 96 12.62 4.04 0.24
CA ILE A 96 12.23 3.09 -0.81
C ILE A 96 11.72 3.82 -2.06
N MET A 97 10.90 4.86 -1.87
CA MET A 97 10.35 5.64 -2.98
C MET A 97 11.38 6.56 -3.64
N LYS A 98 12.48 6.93 -2.96
CA LYS A 98 13.56 7.73 -3.55
C LYS A 98 14.45 6.89 -4.48
N ASP A 99 14.79 5.67 -4.07
CA ASP A 99 15.59 4.78 -4.90
C ASP A 99 14.77 4.23 -6.09
N GLY A 100 15.29 4.37 -7.30
CA GLY A 100 14.54 4.02 -8.52
C GLY A 100 14.23 2.52 -8.61
N ILE A 101 15.18 1.66 -8.21
CA ILE A 101 15.04 0.21 -8.29
C ILE A 101 14.07 -0.28 -7.21
N SER A 102 14.27 0.15 -5.97
CA SER A 102 13.42 -0.18 -4.82
C SER A 102 11.99 0.33 -5.03
N ARG A 103 11.82 1.55 -5.57
CA ARG A 103 10.52 2.12 -5.91
C ARG A 103 9.73 1.23 -6.86
N VAL A 104 10.34 0.76 -7.95
CA VAL A 104 9.65 -0.10 -8.95
C VAL A 104 9.22 -1.42 -8.31
N LYS A 105 10.10 -2.05 -7.54
CA LYS A 105 9.81 -3.33 -6.89
C LYS A 105 8.73 -3.19 -5.81
N PHE A 106 8.79 -2.13 -5.01
CA PHE A 106 7.80 -1.82 -4.01
C PHE A 106 6.41 -1.55 -4.60
N LEU A 107 6.33 -0.75 -5.68
CA LEU A 107 5.05 -0.50 -6.35
C LEU A 107 4.47 -1.76 -6.97
N ARG A 108 5.30 -2.66 -7.51
CA ARG A 108 4.86 -3.99 -7.98
C ARG A 108 4.29 -4.84 -6.85
N PHE A 109 4.88 -4.77 -5.66
CA PHE A 109 4.36 -5.44 -4.48
C PHE A 109 3.03 -4.86 -4.02
N CYS A 110 2.94 -3.53 -3.89
CA CYS A 110 1.67 -2.86 -3.61
C CYS A 110 0.59 -3.28 -4.60
N ASP A 111 0.91 -3.39 -5.90
CA ASP A 111 -0.02 -3.87 -6.92
C ASP A 111 -0.51 -5.30 -6.65
N LYS A 112 0.41 -6.23 -6.35
CA LYS A 112 0.10 -7.63 -6.02
C LYS A 112 -0.85 -7.71 -4.82
N VAL A 113 -0.53 -7.00 -3.75
CA VAL A 113 -1.28 -6.97 -2.50
C VAL A 113 -2.67 -6.36 -2.69
N VAL A 114 -2.76 -5.21 -3.38
CA VAL A 114 -4.04 -4.57 -3.70
C VAL A 114 -4.91 -5.51 -4.55
N ASN A 115 -4.34 -6.22 -5.53
CA ASN A 115 -5.08 -7.19 -6.32
C ASN A 115 -5.61 -8.35 -5.48
N GLN A 116 -4.81 -8.87 -4.55
CA GLN A 116 -5.23 -9.94 -3.64
C GLN A 116 -6.36 -9.46 -2.72
N CYS A 117 -6.22 -8.30 -2.09
CA CYS A 117 -7.28 -7.71 -1.27
C CYS A 117 -8.55 -7.44 -2.09
N THR A 118 -8.42 -6.90 -3.31
CA THR A 118 -9.55 -6.70 -4.22
C THR A 118 -10.28 -8.01 -4.51
N LYS A 119 -9.56 -9.12 -4.68
CA LYS A 119 -10.18 -10.44 -4.88
C LYS A 119 -10.86 -10.95 -3.60
N LEU A 120 -10.21 -10.79 -2.45
CA LEU A 120 -10.76 -11.20 -1.15
C LEU A 120 -11.99 -10.40 -0.74
N ASN A 121 -12.07 -9.14 -1.17
CA ASN A 121 -13.16 -8.23 -0.83
C ASN A 121 -14.27 -8.15 -1.88
N LYS A 122 -14.07 -8.75 -3.05
CA LYS A 122 -15.15 -8.98 -4.01
C LYS A 122 -16.01 -10.10 -3.46
N ASN A 123 -17.26 -9.76 -3.11
CA ASN A 123 -18.32 -10.74 -2.88
C ASN A 123 -18.58 -11.54 -4.17
#